data_AF-A0A8W8NXN4-F1
#
_entry.id   AF-A0A8W8NXN4-F1
#
_cell.length_a   1.000
_cell.length_b   1.000
_cell.length_c   1.000
_cell.angle_alpha   90.00
_cell.angle_beta   90.00
_cell.angle_gamma   90.00
#
_symmetry.space_group_name_H-M   'P 1'
#
loop_
_entity.id
_entity.type
_entity.pdbx_description
1 polymer ?
#
loop_
_entity_poly.entity_id
_entity_poly.type
_entity_poly.pdbx_seq_one_letter_code
_entity_poly.pdbx_strand_id
1 'polypeptide(L)'
;MEHQYEPDPEERGSSWASRYIDSRRTFGYVPRNIYYNVDKNENGDPVNLEKICPNGNCLQLERPENIIGLLGPVWTEETRTAEQVHEMLFPRLISLAERAWHKATWEETDNTQERIQQTNMEWTSFAKSMAIKELGRLEKIGIQYRIPLPGARTSMGKLETNTIFPGLVVEYSTDDKQTWRTATTDTSIVGTNNVYLRTRSVDGTRYSRVALLKT
;
A
#
# COMPACT_ATOMS: atom_id res chain seq x y z
N MET A 1 0.44 -9.42 9.54
CA MET A 1 -0.07 -9.51 8.15
C MET A 1 -1.54 -9.96 8.12
N GLU A 2 -2.25 -9.77 9.22
CA GLU A 2 -3.68 -9.98 9.42
C GLU A 2 -4.44 -8.66 9.41
N HIS A 3 -3.75 -7.52 9.54
CA HIS A 3 -4.36 -6.20 9.49
C HIS A 3 -4.76 -5.81 8.07
N GLN A 4 -5.77 -4.94 7.97
CA GLN A 4 -6.29 -4.39 6.73
C GLN A 4 -5.18 -3.73 5.87
N TYR A 5 -5.35 -3.70 4.55
CA TYR A 5 -4.43 -2.97 3.67
C TYR A 5 -4.70 -1.47 3.63
N GLU A 6 -5.94 -1.04 3.83
CA GLU A 6 -6.32 0.37 3.87
C GLU A 6 -7.45 0.54 4.89
N PRO A 7 -7.63 1.74 5.47
CA PRO A 7 -8.65 1.98 6.49
C PRO A 7 -10.05 2.12 5.86
N ASP A 8 -10.57 1.03 5.31
CA ASP A 8 -11.88 0.94 4.67
C ASP A 8 -12.73 -0.15 5.36
N PRO A 9 -14.02 0.09 5.67
CA PRO A 9 -14.88 -0.90 6.32
C PRO A 9 -15.06 -2.21 5.55
N GLU A 10 -14.89 -2.20 4.24
CA GLU A 10 -15.01 -3.39 3.39
C GLU A 10 -13.68 -4.14 3.23
N GLU A 11 -12.58 -3.63 3.79
CA GLU A 11 -11.30 -4.34 3.79
C GLU A 11 -11.29 -5.45 4.83
N ARG A 12 -10.76 -6.61 4.42
CA ARG A 12 -10.57 -7.75 5.30
C ARG A 12 -9.42 -7.50 6.27
N GLY A 13 -9.58 -8.00 7.49
CA GLY A 13 -8.52 -8.04 8.48
C GLY A 13 -8.84 -7.23 9.72
N SER A 14 -8.09 -7.53 10.78
CA SER A 14 -8.27 -6.84 12.05
C SER A 14 -7.62 -5.46 12.06
N SER A 15 -7.95 -4.64 13.05
CA SER A 15 -7.41 -3.29 13.22
C SER A 15 -6.99 -2.96 14.66
N TRP A 16 -6.86 -4.00 15.51
CA TRP A 16 -6.60 -3.84 16.94
C TRP A 16 -5.26 -3.14 17.28
N ALA A 17 -4.20 -3.37 16.49
CA ALA A 17 -2.87 -2.78 16.70
C ALA A 17 -2.62 -1.56 15.80
N SER A 18 -3.18 -1.61 14.59
CA SER A 18 -3.04 -0.56 13.61
C SER A 18 -4.20 -0.60 12.63
N ARG A 19 -4.65 0.56 12.19
CA ARG A 19 -5.77 0.67 11.24
C ARG A 19 -5.46 0.02 9.89
N TYR A 20 -4.22 0.07 9.42
CA TYR A 20 -3.83 -0.59 8.17
C TYR A 20 -2.32 -0.80 8.06
N ILE A 21 -1.91 -1.81 7.30
CA ILE A 21 -0.52 -2.09 6.95
C ILE A 21 -0.47 -2.48 5.47
N ASP A 22 -0.30 -1.49 4.59
CA ASP A 22 -0.14 -1.71 3.17
C ASP A 22 1.31 -2.07 2.79
N SER A 23 1.55 -2.26 1.50
CA SER A 23 2.89 -2.53 0.97
C SER A 23 3.84 -1.35 1.17
N ARG A 24 3.37 -0.10 1.08
CA ARG A 24 4.20 1.11 1.27
C ARG A 24 4.68 1.23 2.72
N ARG A 25 3.81 0.96 3.69
CA ARG A 25 4.10 1.01 5.12
C ARG A 25 5.00 -0.13 5.53
N THR A 26 4.76 -1.32 5.01
CA THR A 26 5.66 -2.48 5.19
C THR A 26 7.05 -2.18 4.63
N PHE A 27 7.14 -1.63 3.41
CA PHE A 27 8.41 -1.22 2.83
C PHE A 27 9.09 -0.13 3.66
N GLY A 28 8.35 0.86 4.15
CA GLY A 28 8.87 1.98 4.92
C GLY A 28 9.32 1.65 6.35
N TYR A 29 9.18 0.40 6.81
CA TYR A 29 9.50 0.02 8.18
C TYR A 29 11.01 0.07 8.45
N VAL A 30 11.41 0.76 9.52
CA VAL A 30 12.79 0.87 10.01
C VAL A 30 12.95 -0.01 11.25
N PRO A 31 13.60 -1.18 11.16
CA PRO A 31 13.69 -2.13 12.26
C PRO A 31 14.63 -1.68 13.38
N ARG A 32 15.67 -0.90 13.07
CA ARG A 32 16.67 -0.42 14.03
C ARG A 32 16.29 0.88 14.73
N ASN A 33 15.22 1.53 14.30
CA ASN A 33 14.72 2.75 14.93
C ASN A 33 13.19 2.76 14.88
N ILE A 34 12.56 2.27 15.95
CA ILE A 34 11.10 2.13 16.02
C ILE A 34 10.36 3.46 15.93
N TYR A 35 10.99 4.57 16.33
CA TYR A 35 10.38 5.90 16.32
C TYR A 35 10.20 6.47 14.91
N TYR A 36 11.02 6.02 13.95
CA TYR A 36 10.87 6.44 12.55
C TYR A 36 9.63 5.84 11.88
N ASN A 37 9.01 4.83 12.49
CA ASN A 37 7.81 4.17 11.97
C ASN A 37 6.51 4.86 12.39
N VAL A 38 6.59 5.88 13.24
CA VAL A 38 5.42 6.58 13.76
C VAL A 38 5.21 7.87 12.97
N ASP A 39 4.16 7.88 12.15
CA ASP A 39 3.75 9.01 11.32
C ASP A 39 2.40 9.60 11.77
N LYS A 40 1.49 8.75 12.26
CA LYS A 40 0.12 9.11 12.65
C LYS A 40 -0.33 8.41 13.93
N ASN A 41 -1.25 9.04 14.66
CA ASN A 41 -1.93 8.42 15.81
C ASN A 41 -3.13 7.56 15.35
N GLU A 42 -3.87 6.99 16.31
CA GLU A 42 -5.06 6.16 16.07
C GLU A 42 -6.20 6.88 15.32
N ASN A 43 -6.26 8.20 15.44
CA ASN A 43 -7.24 9.06 14.75
C ASN A 43 -6.76 9.46 13.34
N GLY A 44 -5.52 9.16 12.98
CA GLY A 44 -4.91 9.56 11.72
C GLY A 44 -4.23 10.93 11.74
N ASP A 45 -4.16 11.59 12.90
CA ASP A 45 -3.48 12.88 13.04
C ASP A 45 -1.96 12.70 12.97
N PRO A 46 -1.22 13.60 12.31
CA PRO A 46 0.23 13.55 12.28
C PRO A 46 0.86 13.59 13.68
N VAL A 47 1.82 12.69 13.89
CA VAL A 47 2.65 12.62 15.10
C VAL A 47 4.09 12.95 14.71
N ASN A 48 4.77 13.70 15.57
CA ASN A 48 6.19 13.98 15.44
C ASN A 48 6.95 13.38 16.62
N LEU A 49 8.28 13.27 16.46
CA LEU A 49 9.16 12.71 17.49
C LEU A 49 9.01 13.41 18.85
N GLU A 50 8.79 14.73 18.88
CA GLU A 50 8.62 15.48 20.14
C GLU A 50 7.42 15.00 20.95
N LYS A 51 6.30 14.63 20.31
CA LYS A 51 5.13 14.09 21.00
C LYS A 51 5.38 12.69 21.59
N ILE A 52 6.29 11.92 20.99
CA ILE A 52 6.56 10.53 21.39
C ILE A 52 7.68 10.49 22.44
N CYS A 53 8.70 11.32 22.24
CA CYS A 53 9.89 11.44 23.06
C CYS A 53 10.11 12.91 23.45
N PRO A 54 9.33 13.45 24.38
CA PRO A 54 9.50 14.83 24.82
C PRO A 54 10.91 15.04 25.37
N ASN A 55 11.51 16.19 25.04
CA ASN A 55 12.87 16.56 25.43
C ASN A 55 13.98 15.62 24.91
N GLY A 56 13.73 14.85 23.85
CA GLY A 56 14.75 13.98 23.24
C GLY A 56 15.05 12.69 24.01
N ASN A 57 14.24 12.33 25.01
CA ASN A 57 14.43 11.13 25.84
C ASN A 57 13.98 9.82 25.14
N CYS A 58 14.18 9.70 23.83
CA CYS A 58 13.94 8.44 23.12
C CYS A 58 14.94 7.38 23.57
N LEU A 59 14.45 6.16 23.82
CA LEU A 59 15.28 5.00 24.09
C LEU A 59 16.17 4.72 22.87
N GLN A 60 17.49 4.76 23.04
CA GLN A 60 18.41 4.46 21.95
C GLN A 60 18.67 2.96 21.86
N LEU A 61 18.79 2.46 20.64
CA LEU A 61 19.18 1.07 20.40
C LEU A 61 20.69 0.92 20.63
N GLU A 62 21.07 0.37 21.78
CA GLU A 62 22.49 0.23 22.17
C GLU A 62 23.21 -0.94 21.47
N ARG A 63 22.48 -2.04 21.19
CA ARG A 63 23.02 -3.28 20.64
C ARG A 63 22.25 -3.73 19.39
N PRO A 64 22.45 -3.07 18.23
CA PRO A 64 21.73 -3.39 17.00
C PRO A 64 22.00 -4.80 16.47
N GLU A 65 23.12 -5.42 16.84
CA GLU A 65 23.49 -6.79 16.53
C GLU A 65 22.55 -7.85 17.12
N ASN A 66 21.77 -7.49 18.15
CA ASN A 66 20.76 -8.38 18.73
C ASN A 66 19.50 -8.51 17.86
N ILE A 67 19.31 -7.65 16.87
CA ILE A 67 18.21 -7.75 15.91
C ILE A 67 18.65 -8.74 14.82
N ILE A 68 18.28 -10.00 14.99
CA ILE A 68 18.70 -11.10 14.12
C ILE A 68 17.83 -11.28 12.86
N GLY A 69 16.67 -10.61 12.78
CA GLY A 69 15.79 -10.72 11.61
C GLY A 69 14.44 -10.05 11.76
N LEU A 70 13.61 -10.19 10.72
CA LEU A 70 12.24 -9.70 10.66
C LEU A 70 11.24 -10.82 10.38
N LEU A 71 10.07 -10.71 10.99
CA LEU A 71 8.96 -11.65 10.84
C LEU A 71 7.67 -10.89 10.53
N GLY A 72 6.93 -11.36 9.53
CA GLY A 72 5.58 -10.90 9.24
C GLY A 72 4.57 -12.00 9.55
N PRO A 73 4.09 -12.11 10.80
CA PRO A 73 3.13 -13.15 11.16
C PRO A 73 1.81 -12.94 10.43
N VAL A 74 1.07 -14.02 10.16
CA VAL A 74 -0.31 -13.96 9.71
C VAL A 74 -1.15 -14.77 10.68
N TRP A 75 -2.09 -14.09 11.33
CA TRP A 75 -3.14 -14.74 12.11
C TRP A 75 -4.37 -14.94 11.22
N THR A 76 -5.07 -16.06 11.41
CA THR A 76 -6.05 -16.55 10.43
C THR A 76 -7.50 -16.55 10.93
N GLU A 77 -7.82 -15.71 11.91
CA GLU A 77 -9.17 -15.60 12.47
C GLU A 77 -10.19 -15.17 11.39
N GLU A 78 -9.79 -14.27 10.50
CA GLU A 78 -10.65 -13.67 9.46
C GLU A 78 -10.32 -14.15 8.02
N THR A 79 -9.35 -15.06 7.88
CA THR A 79 -8.92 -15.65 6.59
C THR A 79 -9.20 -17.16 6.58
N ARG A 80 -10.40 -17.49 6.10
CA ARG A 80 -10.98 -18.85 6.14
C ARG A 80 -10.65 -19.69 4.91
N THR A 81 -10.12 -19.08 3.84
CA THR A 81 -9.74 -19.77 2.61
C THR A 81 -8.30 -19.46 2.21
N ALA A 82 -7.68 -20.32 1.39
CA ALA A 82 -6.33 -20.10 0.90
C ALA A 82 -6.21 -18.81 0.08
N GLU A 83 -7.24 -18.46 -0.68
CA GLU A 83 -7.31 -17.21 -1.46
C GLU A 83 -7.32 -15.99 -0.54
N GLN A 84 -8.04 -16.05 0.58
CA GLN A 84 -8.03 -14.97 1.56
C GLN A 84 -6.67 -14.83 2.23
N VAL A 85 -5.95 -15.93 2.47
CA VAL A 85 -4.56 -15.88 2.94
C VAL A 85 -3.65 -15.25 1.88
N HIS A 86 -3.80 -15.61 0.61
CA HIS A 86 -3.05 -14.99 -0.49
C HIS A 86 -3.31 -13.49 -0.59
N GLU A 87 -4.57 -13.07 -0.50
CA GLU A 87 -4.98 -11.66 -0.52
C GLU A 87 -4.34 -10.89 0.64
N MET A 88 -4.37 -11.46 1.85
CA MET A 88 -3.78 -10.84 3.04
C MET A 88 -2.25 -10.80 3.02
N LEU A 89 -1.58 -11.77 2.41
CA LEU A 89 -0.12 -11.80 2.35
C LEU A 89 0.45 -11.00 1.19
N PHE A 90 -0.14 -11.09 0.01
CA PHE A 90 0.41 -10.54 -1.21
C PHE A 90 -0.40 -9.32 -1.68
N PRO A 91 0.28 -8.24 -2.10
CA PRO A 91 1.72 -8.16 -2.38
C PRO A 91 2.66 -7.74 -1.23
N ARG A 92 2.15 -7.37 -0.04
CA ARG A 92 2.99 -6.77 1.03
C ARG A 92 4.08 -7.68 1.58
N LEU A 93 3.95 -9.01 1.44
CA LEU A 93 5.01 -9.96 1.79
C LEU A 93 6.29 -9.73 0.99
N ILE A 94 6.19 -9.24 -0.26
CA ILE A 94 7.36 -8.89 -1.06
C ILE A 94 8.06 -7.65 -0.48
N SER A 95 7.29 -6.67 -0.01
CA SER A 95 7.84 -5.51 0.72
C SER A 95 8.52 -5.90 2.03
N LEU A 96 7.97 -6.89 2.74
CA LEU A 96 8.64 -7.45 3.92
C LEU A 96 9.96 -8.13 3.53
N ALA A 97 9.97 -8.93 2.47
CA ALA A 97 11.16 -9.62 2.01
C ALA A 97 12.28 -8.64 1.65
N GLU A 98 11.93 -7.54 0.97
CA GLU A 98 12.87 -6.46 0.67
C GLU A 98 13.47 -5.86 1.95
N ARG A 99 12.64 -5.47 2.92
CA ARG A 99 13.14 -4.87 4.17
C ARG A 99 13.90 -5.86 5.06
N ALA A 100 13.57 -7.14 5.00
CA ALA A 100 14.26 -8.20 5.73
C ALA A 100 15.64 -8.53 5.15
N TRP A 101 15.82 -8.32 3.84
CA TRP A 101 17.06 -8.65 3.13
C TRP A 101 17.98 -7.44 2.96
N HIS A 102 17.43 -6.30 2.58
CA HIS A 102 18.17 -5.10 2.21
C HIS A 102 17.98 -4.00 3.25
N LYS A 103 19.10 -3.54 3.82
CA LYS A 103 19.15 -2.32 4.62
C LYS A 103 19.31 -1.12 3.70
N ALA A 104 18.28 -0.28 3.61
CA ALA A 104 18.33 0.92 2.80
C ALA A 104 19.10 2.04 3.51
N THR A 105 19.64 2.98 2.74
CA THR A 105 20.45 4.09 3.28
C THR A 105 19.63 5.03 4.16
N TRP A 106 18.37 5.28 3.77
CA TRP A 106 17.47 6.16 4.50
C TRP A 106 17.06 5.65 5.89
N GLU A 107 17.32 4.38 6.21
CA GLU A 107 17.10 3.84 7.56
C GLU A 107 18.01 4.50 8.61
N GLU A 108 19.13 5.09 8.19
CA GLU A 108 20.10 5.79 9.05
C GLU A 108 20.06 7.31 8.90
N THR A 109 19.20 7.83 8.02
CA THR A 109 19.09 9.27 7.79
C THR A 109 18.28 9.91 8.92
N ASP A 110 18.93 10.69 9.79
CA ASP A 110 18.27 11.37 10.92
C ASP A 110 17.25 12.43 10.49
N ASN A 111 17.61 13.21 9.45
CA ASN A 111 16.73 14.26 8.95
C ASN A 111 15.44 13.67 8.39
N THR A 112 14.32 13.97 9.04
CA THR A 112 13.00 13.43 8.67
C THR A 112 12.60 13.74 7.23
N GLN A 113 12.84 14.97 6.75
CA GLN A 113 12.43 15.35 5.39
C GLN A 113 13.28 14.62 4.34
N GLU A 114 14.59 14.56 4.56
CA GLU A 114 15.51 13.84 3.69
C GLU A 114 15.19 12.34 3.66
N ARG A 115 14.97 11.72 4.83
CA ARG A 115 14.56 10.33 4.95
C ARG A 115 13.29 10.06 4.16
N ILE A 116 12.25 10.87 4.34
CA ILE A 116 10.97 10.74 3.60
C ILE A 116 11.21 10.83 2.08
N GLN A 117 12.03 11.77 1.62
CA GLN A 117 12.35 11.92 0.20
C GLN A 117 13.06 10.68 -0.34
N GLN A 118 14.09 10.19 0.34
CA GLN A 118 14.85 9.00 -0.05
C GLN A 118 13.94 7.75 -0.06
N THR A 119 13.15 7.54 0.99
CA THR A 119 12.18 6.44 1.05
C THR A 119 11.17 6.51 -0.10
N ASN A 120 10.68 7.70 -0.46
CA ASN A 120 9.73 7.86 -1.56
C ASN A 120 10.36 7.57 -2.93
N MET A 121 11.62 7.95 -3.14
CA MET A 121 12.36 7.66 -4.37
C MET A 121 12.57 6.15 -4.55
N GLU A 122 13.04 5.47 -3.51
CA GLU A 122 13.22 4.01 -3.55
C GLU A 122 11.88 3.28 -3.67
N TRP A 123 10.86 3.71 -2.92
CA TRP A 123 9.52 3.16 -3.02
C TRP A 123 8.97 3.25 -4.45
N THR A 124 9.17 4.39 -5.13
CA THR A 124 8.71 4.57 -6.52
C THR A 124 9.32 3.52 -7.45
N SER A 125 10.62 3.26 -7.29
CA SER A 125 11.35 2.25 -8.07
C SER A 125 10.89 0.83 -7.73
N PHE A 126 10.70 0.55 -6.43
CA PHE A 126 10.18 -0.73 -5.94
C PHE A 126 8.76 -1.00 -6.44
N ALA A 127 7.84 -0.05 -6.28
CA ALA A 127 6.44 -0.18 -6.68
C ALA A 127 6.26 -0.35 -8.19
N LYS A 128 7.13 0.29 -9.00
CA LYS A 128 7.17 0.07 -10.45
C LYS A 128 7.65 -1.35 -10.79
N SER A 129 8.67 -1.85 -10.07
CA SER A 129 9.17 -3.22 -10.25
C SER A 129 8.12 -4.26 -9.84
N MET A 130 7.36 -3.98 -8.78
CA MET A 130 6.20 -4.79 -8.38
C MET A 130 5.20 -4.93 -9.51
N ALA A 131 4.74 -3.82 -10.11
CA ALA A 131 3.76 -3.84 -11.20
C ALA A 131 4.27 -4.56 -12.46
N ILE A 132 5.51 -4.26 -12.88
CA ILE A 132 6.05 -4.73 -14.16
C ILE A 132 6.51 -6.19 -14.09
N LYS A 133 6.99 -6.65 -12.93
CA LYS A 133 7.63 -7.97 -12.79
C LYS A 133 6.91 -8.88 -11.81
N GLU A 134 6.81 -8.47 -10.54
CA GLU A 134 6.47 -9.40 -9.48
C GLU A 134 4.99 -9.79 -9.46
N LEU A 135 4.07 -8.86 -9.71
CA LEU A 135 2.64 -9.17 -9.75
C LEU A 135 2.33 -10.19 -10.87
N GLY A 136 2.90 -10.02 -12.06
CA GLY A 136 2.76 -11.01 -13.13
C GLY A 136 3.40 -12.36 -12.81
N ARG A 137 4.46 -12.41 -11.99
CA ARG A 137 5.01 -13.68 -11.49
C ARG A 137 4.07 -14.36 -10.52
N LEU A 138 3.45 -13.61 -9.60
CA LEU A 138 2.43 -14.12 -8.68
C LEU A 138 1.25 -14.75 -9.44
N GLU A 139 0.78 -14.12 -10.51
CA GLU A 139 -0.29 -14.67 -11.37
C GLU A 139 0.12 -16.00 -12.00
N LYS A 140 1.34 -16.09 -12.55
CA LYS A 140 1.85 -17.32 -13.18
C LYS A 140 1.92 -18.51 -12.23
N ILE A 141 2.12 -18.28 -10.93
CA ILE A 141 2.16 -19.32 -9.91
C ILE A 141 0.82 -19.49 -9.17
N GLY A 142 -0.25 -18.82 -9.63
CA GLY A 142 -1.60 -18.99 -9.09
C GLY A 142 -1.88 -18.25 -7.78
N ILE A 143 -1.05 -17.28 -7.39
CA ILE A 143 -1.26 -16.51 -6.15
C ILE A 143 -2.36 -15.46 -6.36
N GLN A 144 -3.40 -15.57 -5.54
CA GLN A 144 -4.55 -14.68 -5.54
C GLN A 144 -4.29 -13.41 -4.71
N TYR A 145 -3.31 -12.60 -5.13
CA TYR A 145 -2.93 -11.38 -4.40
C TYR A 145 -4.03 -10.30 -4.43
N ARG A 146 -4.00 -9.38 -3.46
CA ARG A 146 -4.89 -8.19 -3.39
C ARG A 146 -4.58 -7.20 -4.50
N ILE A 147 -5.55 -6.93 -5.36
CA ILE A 147 -5.45 -5.86 -6.37
C ILE A 147 -5.94 -4.56 -5.71
N PRO A 148 -5.07 -3.52 -5.60
CA PRO A 148 -5.44 -2.29 -4.91
C PRO A 148 -6.54 -1.55 -5.65
N LEU A 149 -7.37 -0.82 -4.91
CA LEU A 149 -8.26 0.16 -5.53
C LEU A 149 -7.46 1.29 -6.20
N PRO A 150 -8.00 1.89 -7.28
CA PRO A 150 -7.42 3.09 -7.85
C PRO A 150 -7.78 4.31 -7.00
N GLY A 151 -6.82 5.24 -6.86
CA GLY A 151 -7.13 6.60 -6.49
C GLY A 151 -7.63 7.35 -7.72
N ALA A 152 -8.63 8.22 -7.54
CA ALA A 152 -9.20 8.98 -8.65
C ALA A 152 -9.71 10.35 -8.22
N ARG A 153 -9.63 11.31 -9.12
CA ARG A 153 -10.27 12.62 -8.99
C ARG A 153 -10.63 13.17 -10.36
N THR A 154 -11.59 14.09 -10.40
CA THR A 154 -11.83 14.94 -11.57
C THR A 154 -11.10 16.26 -11.42
N SER A 155 -10.40 16.68 -12.46
CA SER A 155 -9.68 17.95 -12.52
C SER A 155 -9.89 18.55 -13.91
N MET A 156 -10.49 19.75 -13.99
CA MET A 156 -10.80 20.42 -15.27
C MET A 156 -11.57 19.53 -16.27
N GLY A 157 -12.51 18.70 -15.79
CA GLY A 157 -13.30 17.77 -16.60
C GLY A 157 -12.57 16.49 -17.04
N LYS A 158 -11.30 16.31 -16.64
CA LYS A 158 -10.52 15.10 -16.91
C LYS A 158 -10.49 14.19 -15.69
N LEU A 159 -10.52 12.88 -15.95
CA LEU A 159 -10.35 11.84 -14.94
C LEU A 159 -8.85 11.59 -14.73
N GLU A 160 -8.34 11.98 -13.57
CA GLU A 160 -7.00 11.64 -13.13
C GLU A 160 -7.08 10.40 -12.24
N THR A 161 -6.26 9.39 -12.53
CA THR A 161 -6.22 8.14 -11.75
C THR A 161 -4.77 7.78 -11.39
N ASN A 162 -4.62 7.09 -10.27
CA ASN A 162 -3.35 6.48 -9.89
C ASN A 162 -3.59 5.13 -9.18
N THR A 163 -2.51 4.39 -8.97
CA THR A 163 -2.51 3.17 -8.17
C THR A 163 -1.24 3.16 -7.32
N ILE A 164 -1.26 2.41 -6.21
CA ILE A 164 -0.07 2.22 -5.36
C ILE A 164 1.08 1.49 -6.09
N PHE A 165 0.77 0.76 -7.17
CA PHE A 165 1.75 0.08 -8.04
C PHE A 165 1.68 0.66 -9.46
N PRO A 166 2.48 1.70 -9.77
CA PRO A 166 2.46 2.37 -11.07
C PRO A 166 2.70 1.38 -12.22
N GLY A 167 1.73 1.27 -13.12
CA GLY A 167 1.74 0.31 -14.23
C GLY A 167 0.49 -0.59 -14.27
N LEU A 168 -0.23 -0.73 -13.16
CA LEU A 168 -1.54 -1.38 -13.18
C LEU A 168 -2.57 -0.53 -13.94
N VAL A 169 -3.41 -1.21 -14.71
CA VAL A 169 -4.44 -0.58 -15.54
C VAL A 169 -5.63 -0.21 -14.67
N VAL A 170 -6.09 1.04 -14.78
CA VAL A 170 -7.34 1.49 -14.18
C VAL A 170 -8.44 1.46 -15.23
N GLU A 171 -9.58 0.87 -14.89
CA GLU A 171 -10.78 0.88 -15.70
C GLU A 171 -11.85 1.72 -15.00
N TYR A 172 -12.70 2.37 -15.80
CA TYR A 172 -13.82 3.17 -15.33
C TYR A 172 -15.11 2.80 -16.07
N SER A 173 -16.25 3.07 -15.42
CA SER A 173 -17.60 2.95 -15.97
C SER A 173 -18.41 4.20 -15.62
N THR A 174 -19.16 4.69 -16.59
CA THR A 174 -20.08 5.84 -16.45
C THR A 174 -21.54 5.45 -16.67
N ASP A 175 -21.82 4.15 -16.76
CA ASP A 175 -23.12 3.57 -17.13
C ASP A 175 -23.57 2.51 -16.13
N ASP A 176 -23.32 2.76 -14.84
CA ASP A 176 -23.68 1.86 -13.74
C ASP A 176 -23.06 0.45 -13.84
N LYS A 177 -21.74 0.42 -14.10
CA LYS A 177 -20.89 -0.79 -14.13
C LYS A 177 -21.20 -1.73 -15.31
N GLN A 178 -21.99 -1.29 -16.29
CA GLN A 178 -22.36 -2.10 -17.46
C GLN A 178 -21.21 -2.22 -18.45
N THR A 179 -20.53 -1.12 -18.77
CA THR A 179 -19.34 -1.14 -19.63
C THR A 179 -18.12 -0.55 -18.93
N TRP A 180 -16.97 -1.18 -19.17
CA TRP A 180 -15.69 -0.78 -18.59
C TRP A 180 -14.74 -0.32 -19.69
N ARG A 181 -14.09 0.82 -19.47
CA ARG A 181 -13.12 1.42 -20.38
C ARG A 181 -11.83 1.70 -19.64
N THR A 182 -10.70 1.58 -20.31
CA THR A 182 -9.40 1.94 -19.72
C THR A 182 -9.32 3.46 -19.51
N ALA A 183 -8.99 3.88 -18.30
CA ALA A 183 -8.68 5.27 -18.00
C ALA A 183 -7.29 5.63 -18.55
N THR A 184 -7.22 6.76 -19.24
CA THR A 184 -6.01 7.34 -19.83
C THR A 184 -5.89 8.81 -19.42
N THR A 185 -4.74 9.43 -19.70
CA THR A 185 -4.51 10.87 -19.43
C THR A 185 -5.48 11.81 -20.16
N ASP A 186 -6.12 11.32 -21.24
CA ASP A 186 -7.06 12.07 -22.06
C ASP A 186 -8.53 11.68 -21.78
N THR A 187 -8.77 10.89 -20.75
CA THR A 187 -10.12 10.49 -20.36
C THR A 187 -10.88 11.68 -19.78
N SER A 188 -11.89 12.16 -20.52
CA SER A 188 -12.80 13.21 -20.06
C SER A 188 -14.09 12.59 -19.53
N ILE A 189 -14.59 13.12 -18.42
CA ILE A 189 -15.86 12.72 -17.82
C ILE A 189 -16.82 13.91 -17.94
N VAL A 190 -17.90 13.71 -18.68
CA VAL A 190 -18.91 14.76 -18.93
C VAL A 190 -20.29 14.18 -18.68
N GLY A 191 -21.13 14.93 -17.95
CA GLY A 191 -22.56 14.63 -17.84
C GLY A 191 -22.94 13.41 -17.01
N THR A 192 -22.04 12.88 -16.18
CA THR A 192 -22.37 11.89 -15.14
C THR A 192 -21.92 12.40 -13.79
N ASN A 193 -22.66 12.03 -12.74
CA ASN A 193 -22.33 12.32 -11.34
C ASN A 193 -21.64 11.13 -10.65
N ASN A 194 -21.72 9.94 -11.25
CA ASN A 194 -21.19 8.70 -10.69
C ASN A 194 -20.23 8.07 -11.70
N VAL A 195 -18.98 7.95 -11.31
CA VAL A 195 -17.94 7.22 -12.06
C VAL A 195 -17.48 6.06 -11.19
N TYR A 196 -17.64 4.85 -11.69
CA TYR A 196 -17.15 3.65 -11.02
C TYR A 196 -15.76 3.33 -11.51
N LEU A 197 -14.85 2.96 -10.62
CA LEU A 197 -13.47 2.63 -10.97
C LEU A 197 -13.05 1.28 -10.38
N ARG A 198 -12.18 0.58 -11.10
CA ARG A 198 -11.49 -0.62 -10.60
C ARG A 198 -10.09 -0.70 -11.20
N THR A 199 -9.20 -1.38 -10.52
CA THR A 199 -7.88 -1.73 -11.05
C THR A 199 -7.93 -3.14 -11.60
N ARG A 200 -7.30 -3.36 -12.75
CA ARG A 200 -7.19 -4.67 -13.40
C ARG A 200 -5.84 -5.31 -13.10
N SER A 201 -5.82 -6.63 -12.93
CA SER A 201 -4.61 -7.45 -12.80
C SER A 201 -3.72 -7.36 -14.05
N VAL A 202 -2.48 -7.85 -13.96
CA VAL A 202 -1.51 -7.76 -15.06
C VAL A 202 -1.92 -8.65 -16.24
N ASP A 203 -2.41 -9.86 -15.95
CA ASP A 203 -2.97 -10.79 -16.94
C ASP A 203 -4.37 -10.42 -17.47
N GLY A 204 -5.02 -9.43 -16.85
CA GLY A 204 -6.36 -8.99 -17.24
C GLY A 204 -7.53 -9.87 -16.76
N THR A 205 -7.28 -10.90 -15.96
CA THR A 205 -8.31 -11.88 -15.55
C THR A 205 -9.02 -11.53 -14.24
N ARG A 206 -8.42 -10.67 -13.41
CA ARG A 206 -8.92 -10.31 -12.08
C ARG A 206 -9.00 -8.79 -11.93
N TYR A 207 -9.81 -8.36 -10.98
CA TYR A 207 -10.06 -6.95 -10.72
C TYR A 207 -10.06 -6.67 -9.22
N SER A 208 -9.73 -5.44 -8.83
CA SER A 208 -10.05 -4.94 -7.50
C SER A 208 -11.56 -4.91 -7.28
N ARG A 209 -11.98 -4.65 -6.04
CA ARG A 209 -13.33 -4.15 -5.77
C ARG A 209 -13.61 -2.86 -6.54
N VAL A 210 -14.87 -2.43 -6.60
CA VAL A 210 -15.28 -1.22 -7.34
C VAL A 210 -15.37 -0.03 -6.39
N ALA A 211 -14.65 1.04 -6.71
CA ALA A 211 -14.78 2.34 -6.05
C ALA A 211 -15.78 3.23 -6.79
N LEU A 212 -16.47 4.12 -6.06
CA LEU A 212 -17.33 5.16 -6.62
C LEU A 212 -16.69 6.52 -6.43
N LEU A 213 -16.46 7.23 -7.53
CA LEU A 213 -16.14 8.65 -7.55
C LEU A 213 -17.41 9.43 -7.84
N LYS A 214 -17.82 10.27 -6.87
CA LYS A 214 -18.87 11.27 -7.08
C LYS A 214 -18.22 12.53 -7.65
N THR A 215 -18.63 12.93 -8.85
CA THR A 215 -18.03 14.04 -9.61
C THR A 215 -18.85 15.31 -9.53
#